data_AF-A0A669DM20-F1
#
_entry.id   AF-A0A669DM20-F1
#
_cell.length_a   1.000
_cell.length_b   1.000
_cell.length_c   1.000
_cell.angle_alpha   90.00
_cell.angle_beta   90.00
_cell.angle_gamma   90.00
#
_symmetry.space_group_name_H-M   'P 1'
#
loop_
_entity.id
_entity.type
_entity.pdbx_description
1 polymer ?
#
loop_
_entity_poly.entity_id
_entity_poly.type
_entity_poly.pdbx_seq_one_letter_code
_entity_poly.pdbx_strand_id
1 'polypeptide(L)'
;MSGRGKGGKGLGKGGAKRHRKVLRDNIQGITKPAIRRLARRGGVKRISGLIYEGGAKRHRKVLRDNIQGITKPAIRRLARRGGVKRISGLIYEETRGVLKVFLENVIRDAVTYTEHAKRKTVTAMDVVYALKRQGRTLYGFGG
;
A
#
# COMPACT_ATOMS: atom_id res chain seq x y z
N MET A 1 -22.36 -33.46 -9.36
CA MET A 1 -21.74 -32.67 -10.44
C MET A 1 -20.58 -31.86 -9.88
N SER A 2 -19.35 -32.39 -9.93
CA SER A 2 -18.13 -31.73 -9.42
C SER A 2 -17.28 -31.20 -10.59
N GLY A 3 -17.40 -29.92 -10.90
CA GLY A 3 -16.63 -29.26 -11.97
C GLY A 3 -15.24 -28.86 -11.49
N ARG A 4 -14.22 -29.67 -11.80
CA ARG A 4 -12.80 -29.36 -11.59
C ARG A 4 -12.25 -28.64 -12.82
N GLY A 5 -12.23 -27.31 -12.78
CA GLY A 5 -11.75 -26.44 -13.85
C GLY A 5 -10.23 -26.51 -14.06
N LYS A 6 -9.82 -26.49 -15.34
CA LYS A 6 -8.48 -26.72 -15.87
C LYS A 6 -7.49 -25.59 -15.56
N GLY A 7 -6.31 -25.94 -15.07
CA GLY A 7 -5.17 -25.03 -14.93
C GLY A 7 -3.89 -25.68 -15.45
N GLY A 8 -3.74 -25.76 -16.77
CA GLY A 8 -2.52 -26.26 -17.41
C GLY A 8 -1.49 -25.13 -17.56
N LYS A 9 -0.29 -25.33 -17.00
CA LYS A 9 0.86 -24.42 -17.16
C LYS A 9 1.82 -25.03 -18.19
N GLY A 10 1.78 -24.55 -19.43
CA GLY A 10 2.67 -25.00 -20.50
C GLY A 10 4.11 -24.50 -20.30
N LEU A 11 5.08 -25.40 -20.38
CA LEU A 11 6.52 -25.10 -20.33
C LEU A 11 7.12 -25.25 -21.73
N GLY A 12 7.11 -24.18 -22.52
CA GLY A 12 7.81 -24.14 -23.81
C GLY A 12 9.23 -23.60 -23.66
N LYS A 13 10.23 -24.47 -23.55
CA LYS A 13 11.65 -24.08 -23.58
C LYS A 13 12.16 -24.10 -25.03
N GLY A 14 12.00 -22.98 -25.74
CA GLY A 14 12.74 -22.73 -26.99
C GLY A 14 14.15 -22.20 -26.67
N GLY A 15 15.18 -22.95 -27.02
CA GLY A 15 16.58 -22.57 -26.80
C GLY A 15 17.03 -21.42 -27.72
N ALA A 16 17.37 -20.26 -27.15
CA ALA A 16 17.92 -19.13 -27.89
C ALA A 16 19.41 -19.37 -28.21
N LYS A 17 19.77 -19.44 -29.50
CA LYS A 17 21.16 -19.48 -29.97
C LYS A 17 21.87 -18.16 -29.65
N ARG A 18 23.04 -18.23 -28.99
CA ARG A 18 23.88 -17.06 -28.67
C ARG A 18 24.97 -16.88 -29.73
N HIS A 19 24.96 -15.73 -30.42
CA HIS A 19 26.09 -15.30 -31.25
C HIS A 19 27.19 -14.68 -30.38
N ARG A 20 28.45 -15.02 -30.69
CA ARG A 20 29.68 -14.49 -30.07
C ARG A 20 29.86 -13.02 -30.47
N LYS A 21 29.92 -12.11 -29.47
CA LYS A 21 30.23 -10.69 -29.70
C LYS A 21 31.74 -10.49 -29.87
N VAL A 22 32.12 -9.74 -30.89
CA VAL A 22 33.45 -9.15 -31.06
C VAL A 22 33.55 -7.93 -30.12
N LEU A 23 34.64 -7.85 -29.36
CA LEU A 23 34.91 -6.75 -28.43
C LEU A 23 35.39 -5.53 -29.23
N ARG A 24 34.72 -4.39 -29.07
CA ARG A 24 35.24 -3.07 -29.42
C ARG A 24 35.33 -2.28 -28.12
N ASP A 25 36.55 -1.88 -27.76
CA ASP A 25 36.82 -1.10 -26.55
C ASP A 25 36.40 0.35 -26.78
N ASN A 26 35.19 0.68 -26.37
CA ASN A 26 34.65 2.05 -26.42
C ASN A 26 34.33 2.52 -24.99
N ILE A 27 35.31 3.16 -24.35
CA ILE A 27 35.19 3.74 -22.98
C ILE A 27 34.02 4.74 -22.88
N GLN A 28 33.69 5.41 -23.98
CA GLN A 28 32.57 6.36 -24.07
C GLN A 28 31.17 5.69 -24.07
N GLY A 29 31.09 4.36 -24.17
CA GLY A 29 29.83 3.60 -24.29
C GLY A 29 29.19 3.15 -22.97
N ILE A 30 29.72 3.56 -21.81
CA ILE A 30 29.20 3.15 -20.50
C ILE A 30 27.89 3.89 -20.19
N THR A 31 26.81 3.40 -20.79
CA THR A 31 25.46 3.92 -20.60
C THR A 31 24.87 3.51 -19.23
N LYS A 32 23.90 4.28 -18.72
CA LYS A 32 23.18 3.96 -17.47
C LYS A 32 22.68 2.51 -17.39
N PRO A 33 22.14 1.89 -18.47
CA PRO A 33 21.80 0.46 -18.49
C PRO A 33 23.00 -0.48 -18.35
N ALA A 34 24.19 -0.12 -18.85
CA ALA A 34 25.40 -0.93 -18.74
C ALA A 34 25.86 -1.05 -17.28
N ILE A 35 25.90 0.06 -16.54
CA ILE A 35 26.20 0.11 -15.10
C ILE A 35 25.20 -0.75 -14.32
N ARG A 36 23.90 -0.63 -14.62
CA ARG A 36 22.86 -1.44 -13.98
C ARG A 36 23.00 -2.94 -14.26
N ARG A 37 23.42 -3.32 -15.47
CA ARG A 37 23.65 -4.74 -15.82
C ARG A 37 24.90 -5.31 -15.15
N LEU A 38 25.95 -4.51 -15.01
CA LEU A 38 27.20 -4.92 -14.35
C LEU A 38 26.98 -5.11 -12.85
N ALA A 39 26.38 -4.13 -12.18
CA ALA A 39 26.07 -4.20 -10.76
C ALA A 39 25.17 -5.40 -10.42
N ARG A 40 24.17 -5.70 -11.26
CA ARG A 40 23.34 -6.91 -11.09
C ARG A 40 24.10 -8.22 -11.27
N ARG A 41 25.06 -8.28 -12.21
CA ARG A 41 25.96 -9.45 -12.34
C ARG A 41 26.84 -9.62 -11.10
N GLY A 42 27.25 -8.54 -10.46
CA GLY A 42 27.95 -8.54 -9.17
C GLY A 42 27.05 -8.74 -7.94
N GLY A 43 25.79 -9.16 -8.11
CA GLY A 43 24.89 -9.44 -6.98
C GLY A 43 24.22 -8.22 -6.34
N VAL A 44 24.44 -7.01 -6.87
CA VAL A 44 23.80 -5.79 -6.36
C VAL A 44 22.30 -5.82 -6.67
N LYS A 45 21.50 -6.06 -5.64
CA LYS A 45 20.04 -6.21 -5.75
C LYS A 45 19.30 -4.88 -5.91
N ARG A 46 19.86 -3.79 -5.40
CA ARG A 46 19.27 -2.44 -5.45
C ARG A 46 20.38 -1.41 -5.67
N ILE A 47 20.22 -0.57 -6.68
CA ILE A 47 21.16 0.50 -7.03
C ILE A 47 20.53 1.81 -6.59
N SER A 48 21.24 2.58 -5.76
CA SER A 48 20.76 3.87 -5.27
C SER A 48 20.47 4.82 -6.43
N GLY A 49 19.36 5.57 -6.33
CA GLY A 49 19.03 6.62 -7.29
C GLY A 49 20.05 7.77 -7.28
N LEU A 50 20.81 7.93 -6.18
CA LEU A 50 21.85 8.96 -6.02
C LEU A 50 23.05 8.78 -6.97
N ILE A 51 23.25 7.58 -7.51
CA ILE A 51 24.32 7.30 -8.50
C ILE A 51 24.01 7.95 -9.85
N TYR A 52 22.75 8.35 -10.08
CA TYR A 52 22.35 9.12 -11.24
C TYR A 52 21.90 10.49 -10.73
N GLU A 53 22.41 11.57 -11.31
CA GLU A 53 22.01 12.93 -10.93
C GLU A 53 20.47 13.04 -10.80
N GLY A 54 20.01 13.50 -9.64
CA GLY A 54 18.60 13.76 -9.36
C GLY A 54 17.85 12.61 -8.67
N GLY A 55 17.98 12.51 -7.34
CA GLY A 55 17.02 11.76 -6.52
C GLY A 55 15.64 12.42 -6.61
N ALA A 56 14.75 11.90 -7.45
CA ALA A 56 13.42 12.46 -7.66
C ALA A 56 12.65 12.55 -6.32
N LYS A 57 12.39 13.78 -5.85
CA LYS A 57 11.43 14.04 -4.77
C LYS A 57 10.08 13.47 -5.21
N ARG A 58 9.57 12.47 -4.49
CA ARG A 58 8.25 11.90 -4.80
C ARG A 58 7.19 12.98 -4.57
N HIS A 59 6.59 13.47 -5.65
CA HIS A 59 5.38 14.27 -5.56
C HIS A 59 4.26 13.43 -4.93
N ARG A 60 3.54 14.03 -3.99
CA ARG A 60 2.39 13.41 -3.31
C ARG A 60 1.37 13.00 -4.38
N LYS A 61 0.98 11.72 -4.41
CA LYS A 61 -0.10 11.26 -5.28
C LYS A 61 -1.40 11.97 -4.90
N VAL A 62 -2.19 12.36 -5.89
CA VAL A 62 -3.55 12.85 -5.68
C VAL A 62 -4.33 11.80 -4.90
N LEU A 63 -4.92 12.20 -3.77
CA LEU A 63 -5.78 11.33 -2.98
C LEU A 63 -7.07 11.09 -3.78
N ARG A 64 -7.43 9.82 -3.94
CA ARG A 64 -8.70 9.38 -4.55
C ARG A 64 -9.62 8.86 -3.45
N ASP A 65 -10.90 8.71 -3.76
CA ASP A 65 -11.83 8.06 -2.84
C ASP A 65 -11.41 6.60 -2.63
N ASN A 66 -10.90 6.32 -1.42
CA ASN A 66 -10.35 5.02 -1.05
C ASN A 66 -11.37 4.16 -0.29
N ILE A 67 -12.63 4.60 -0.20
CA ILE A 67 -13.65 3.91 0.59
C ILE A 67 -13.87 2.46 0.12
N GLN A 68 -13.71 2.20 -1.18
CA GLN A 68 -13.81 0.87 -1.77
C GLN A 68 -12.64 -0.05 -1.37
N GLY A 69 -11.55 0.49 -0.82
CA GLY A 69 -10.48 -0.27 -0.18
C GLY A 69 -10.95 -1.07 1.04
N ILE A 70 -12.06 -0.67 1.66
CA ILE A 70 -12.79 -1.51 2.62
C ILE A 70 -13.57 -2.55 1.84
N THR A 71 -12.93 -3.71 1.64
CA THR A 71 -13.45 -4.76 0.75
C THR A 71 -14.63 -5.53 1.35
N LYS A 72 -15.50 -6.09 0.50
CA LYS A 72 -16.63 -6.94 0.93
C LYS A 72 -16.22 -8.09 1.87
N PRO A 73 -15.08 -8.80 1.66
CA PRO A 73 -14.60 -9.79 2.62
C PRO A 73 -14.23 -9.21 3.99
N ALA A 74 -13.68 -7.99 4.06
CA ALA A 74 -13.37 -7.34 5.33
C ALA A 74 -14.65 -7.02 6.12
N ILE A 75 -15.66 -6.46 5.45
CA ILE A 75 -16.98 -6.21 6.04
C ILE A 75 -17.62 -7.52 6.53
N ARG A 76 -17.52 -8.59 5.73
CA ARG A 76 -18.01 -9.92 6.15
C ARG A 76 -17.29 -10.41 7.40
N ARG A 77 -15.96 -10.28 7.50
CA ARG A 77 -15.20 -10.68 8.70
C ARG A 77 -15.64 -9.91 9.95
N LEU A 78 -15.88 -8.60 9.83
CA LEU A 78 -16.39 -7.77 10.93
C LEU A 78 -17.80 -8.22 11.35
N ALA A 79 -18.71 -8.39 10.40
CA ALA A 79 -20.08 -8.85 10.67
C ALA A 79 -20.10 -10.24 11.30
N ARG A 80 -19.24 -11.17 10.86
CA ARG A 80 -19.10 -12.49 11.48
C ARG A 80 -18.59 -12.41 12.91
N ARG A 81 -17.61 -11.54 13.20
CA ARG A 81 -17.15 -11.29 14.58
C ARG A 81 -18.29 -10.76 15.46
N GLY A 82 -19.21 -9.97 14.88
CA GLY A 82 -20.44 -9.52 15.54
C GLY A 82 -21.58 -10.53 15.56
N GLY A 83 -21.37 -11.80 15.20
CA GLY A 83 -22.41 -12.84 15.25
C GLY A 83 -23.44 -12.81 14.11
N VAL A 84 -23.25 -11.97 13.09
CA VAL A 84 -24.19 -11.87 11.98
C VAL A 84 -24.14 -13.16 11.14
N LYS A 85 -25.29 -13.83 10.92
CA LYS A 85 -25.39 -15.10 10.15
C LYS A 85 -25.65 -14.91 8.66
N ARG A 86 -26.53 -13.98 8.27
CA ARG A 86 -26.82 -13.62 6.87
C ARG A 86 -26.61 -12.12 6.66
N ILE A 87 -26.13 -11.73 5.48
CA ILE A 87 -25.78 -10.34 5.15
C ILE A 87 -26.40 -10.01 3.80
N SER A 88 -27.23 -8.96 3.74
CA SER A 88 -27.79 -8.45 2.49
C SER A 88 -26.73 -7.78 1.61
N GLY A 89 -26.97 -7.71 0.30
CA GLY A 89 -26.08 -7.05 -0.65
C GLY A 89 -25.90 -5.55 -0.41
N LEU A 90 -26.93 -4.87 0.12
CA LEU A 90 -26.92 -3.42 0.34
C LEU A 90 -26.02 -2.99 1.51
N ILE A 91 -25.78 -3.90 2.47
CA ILE A 91 -25.01 -3.64 3.69
C ILE A 91 -23.56 -3.20 3.38
N TYR A 92 -22.98 -3.61 2.25
CA TYR A 92 -21.59 -3.26 1.95
C TYR A 92 -21.36 -1.76 1.73
N GLU A 93 -22.27 -1.08 1.02
CA GLU A 93 -22.14 0.36 0.82
C GLU A 93 -22.61 1.13 2.05
N GLU A 94 -23.65 0.65 2.73
CA GLU A 94 -24.12 1.25 3.99
C GLU A 94 -23.04 1.23 5.08
N THR A 95 -22.36 0.10 5.27
CA THR A 95 -21.26 -0.03 6.23
C THR A 95 -20.12 0.94 5.91
N ARG A 96 -19.84 1.18 4.62
CA ARG A 96 -18.82 2.15 4.19
C ARG A 96 -19.23 3.58 4.52
N GLY A 97 -20.50 3.94 4.31
CA GLY A 97 -21.04 5.24 4.70
C GLY A 97 -20.90 5.49 6.20
N VAL A 98 -21.32 4.52 7.03
CA VAL A 98 -21.21 4.63 8.50
C VAL A 98 -19.75 4.74 8.94
N LEU A 99 -18.85 3.94 8.36
CA LEU A 99 -17.43 3.99 8.68
C LEU A 99 -16.80 5.35 8.31
N LYS A 100 -17.20 5.92 7.17
CA LYS A 100 -16.73 7.24 6.73
C LYS A 100 -17.12 8.32 7.74
N VAL A 101 -18.40 8.39 8.12
CA VAL A 101 -18.89 9.35 9.12
C VAL A 101 -18.17 9.20 10.46
N PHE A 102 -17.97 7.95 10.91
CA PHE A 102 -17.24 7.67 12.14
C PHE A 102 -15.80 8.22 12.09
N LEU A 103 -15.06 7.92 11.02
CA LEU A 103 -13.69 8.39 10.86
C LEU A 103 -13.60 9.90 10.70
N GLU A 104 -14.52 10.53 9.97
CA GLU A 104 -14.57 11.99 9.83
C GLU A 104 -14.70 12.68 11.18
N ASN A 105 -15.57 12.18 12.06
CA ASN A 105 -15.76 12.76 13.40
C ASN A 105 -14.52 12.58 14.29
N VAL A 106 -13.95 11.38 14.35
CA VAL A 106 -12.76 11.11 15.17
C VAL A 106 -11.54 11.89 14.66
N ILE A 107 -11.32 11.91 13.34
CA ILE A 107 -10.16 12.60 12.75
C ILE A 107 -10.29 14.11 12.89
N ARG A 108 -11.51 14.68 12.77
CA ARG A 108 -11.73 16.11 12.98
C ARG A 108 -11.26 16.54 14.38
N ASP A 109 -11.70 15.82 15.42
CA ASP A 109 -11.30 16.10 16.80
C ASP A 109 -9.79 15.87 17.01
N ALA A 110 -9.23 14.80 16.46
CA ALA A 110 -7.79 14.50 16.58
C ALA A 110 -6.89 15.55 15.91
N VAL A 111 -7.31 16.08 14.76
CA VAL A 111 -6.62 17.18 14.08
C VAL A 111 -6.70 18.45 14.91
N THR A 112 -7.84 18.76 15.53
CA THR A 112 -7.97 19.90 16.43
C THR A 112 -6.99 19.85 17.61
N TYR A 113 -6.81 18.67 18.24
CA TYR A 113 -5.79 18.52 19.30
C TYR A 113 -4.36 18.70 18.78
N THR A 114 -4.08 18.20 17.58
CA THR A 114 -2.77 18.33 16.94
C THR A 114 -2.42 19.79 16.64
N GLU A 115 -3.38 20.54 16.09
CA GLU A 115 -3.26 21.96 15.78
C GLU A 115 -3.11 22.81 17.03
N HIS A 116 -3.89 22.53 18.08
CA HIS A 116 -3.78 23.21 19.37
C HIS A 116 -2.38 23.07 19.98
N ALA A 117 -1.77 21.90 19.82
CA ALA A 117 -0.40 21.61 20.26
C ALA A 117 0.69 22.14 19.29
N LYS A 118 0.33 22.89 18.24
CA LYS A 118 1.24 23.42 17.20
C LYS A 118 2.09 22.34 16.51
N ARG A 119 1.58 21.10 16.45
CA ARG A 119 2.23 19.97 15.78
C ARG A 119 1.69 19.82 14.36
N LYS A 120 2.50 19.23 13.47
CA LYS A 120 2.08 18.83 12.11
C LYS A 120 1.81 17.32 11.98
N THR A 121 2.03 16.59 13.07
CA THR A 121 1.93 15.14 13.13
C THR A 121 0.90 14.77 14.18
N VAL A 122 -0.16 14.09 13.73
CA VAL A 122 -1.16 13.48 14.61
C VAL A 122 -0.50 12.34 15.37
N THR A 123 -0.58 12.38 16.69
CA THR A 123 -0.04 11.37 17.60
C THR A 123 -1.11 10.37 18.01
N ALA A 124 -0.72 9.24 18.59
CA ALA A 124 -1.67 8.27 19.14
C ALA A 124 -2.54 8.90 20.25
N MET A 125 -1.96 9.78 21.06
CA MET A 125 -2.67 10.47 22.14
C MET A 125 -3.78 11.40 21.64
N ASP A 126 -3.57 12.10 20.51
CA ASP A 126 -4.61 12.95 19.92
C ASP A 126 -5.85 12.13 19.54
N VAL A 127 -5.64 10.91 19.03
CA VAL A 127 -6.73 9.98 18.68
C VAL A 127 -7.39 9.40 19.93
N VAL A 128 -6.60 9.02 20.95
CA VAL A 128 -7.14 8.51 22.24
C VAL A 128 -8.02 9.57 22.91
N TYR A 129 -7.60 10.83 22.91
CA TYR A 129 -8.39 11.93 23.46
C TYR A 129 -9.67 12.22 22.65
N ALA A 130 -9.58 12.21 21.31
CA ALA A 130 -10.76 12.34 20.45
C ALA A 130 -11.79 11.24 20.71
N LEU A 131 -11.34 9.99 20.83
CA LEU A 131 -12.20 8.85 21.14
C LEU A 131 -12.81 8.93 22.54
N LYS A 132 -12.02 9.34 23.55
CA LYS A 132 -12.51 9.55 24.93
C LYS A 132 -13.60 10.62 24.97
N ARG A 133 -13.45 11.73 24.24
CA ARG A 133 -14.45 12.80 24.13
C ARG A 133 -15.78 12.30 23.55
N GLN A 134 -15.72 11.36 22.60
CA GLN A 134 -16.90 10.74 21.98
C GLN A 134 -17.48 9.55 22.78
N GLY A 135 -17.00 9.32 24.01
CA GLY A 135 -17.46 8.22 24.87
C GLY A 135 -16.96 6.83 24.44
N ARG A 136 -15.91 6.76 23.61
CA ARG A 136 -15.35 5.51 23.06
C ARG A 136 -13.91 5.27 23.54
N THR A 137 -13.69 5.26 24.85
CA THR A 137 -12.37 5.11 25.46
C THR A 137 -11.61 3.89 24.92
N LEU A 138 -10.38 4.12 24.45
CA LEU A 138 -9.50 3.10 23.88
C LEU A 138 -8.25 2.93 24.77
N TYR A 139 -7.95 1.69 25.15
CA TYR A 139 -6.79 1.34 26.00
C TYR A 139 -5.63 0.79 25.17
N GLY A 140 -4.40 0.89 25.69
CA GLY A 140 -3.20 0.29 25.10
C GLY A 140 -2.39 1.18 24.15
N PHE A 141 -2.67 2.50 24.10
CA PHE A 141 -2.05 3.44 23.16
C PHE A 141 -1.39 4.67 23.83
N GLY A 142 -1.07 4.60 25.13
CA GLY A 142 -0.54 5.71 25.93
C GLY A 142 0.99 5.78 26.06
N GLY A 143 1.74 5.34 25.05
CA GLY A 143 3.20 5.27 25.07
C GLY A 143 3.90 6.57 24.65
#